data_AF-A0A8J7JEC5-F1
#
_entry.id   AF-A0A8J7JEC5-F1
#
_cell.length_a   1.000
_cell.length_b   1.000
_cell.length_c   1.000
_cell.angle_alpha   90.00
_cell.angle_beta   90.00
_cell.angle_gamma   90.00
#
_symmetry.space_group_name_H-M   'P 1'
#
loop_
_entity.id
_entity.type
_entity.pdbx_description
1 polymer ?
#
loop_
_entity_poly.entity_id
_entity_poly.type
_entity_poly.pdbx_seq_one_letter_code
_entity_poly.pdbx_strand_id
1 'polypeptide(L)'
;MNIFKNVWIFFLIILTISCGKDGEEDMPPEIPATPPFGGTIFLDPDIITDSDKTTFVSLSYAGQATRTMFDRRVDNWITVNPYLFNSTYDDGLSIEIQVNPEFQDSDAAEIEALKYSEVIGRLPTALRIDVETVWIHKGTELFGGGNNNILIHIGQSTLYENDGILEETLVHEASHTSLDAKHSASSGWVSAQESDANFISTYARDNPTREDIAETFLLYMAIRYRSDRINQSLEDKILETIPNRIMYLDDQNFNMYPIE
;
A
#
# COMPACT_ATOMS: atom_id res chain seq x y z
N MET A 1 -69.35 69.29 5.03
CA MET A 1 -70.67 68.61 5.03
C MET A 1 -70.89 68.03 3.65
N ASN A 2 -71.38 66.79 3.60
CA ASN A 2 -71.52 65.89 2.43
C ASN A 2 -70.27 65.09 2.05
N ILE A 3 -70.34 63.80 1.75
CA ILE A 3 -71.11 62.61 2.21
C ILE A 3 -70.34 61.44 1.58
N PHE A 4 -70.26 60.31 2.28
CA PHE A 4 -69.74 59.02 1.82
C PHE A 4 -70.09 58.65 0.38
N LYS A 5 -69.12 58.07 -0.35
CA LYS A 5 -69.37 56.89 -1.21
C LYS A 5 -68.18 55.93 -1.16
N ASN A 6 -68.41 54.79 -0.52
CA ASN A 6 -67.60 53.58 -0.66
C ASN A 6 -67.73 53.06 -2.10
N VAL A 7 -66.60 52.78 -2.74
CA VAL A 7 -66.55 51.85 -3.88
C VAL A 7 -65.39 50.90 -3.61
N TRP A 8 -65.73 49.65 -3.34
CA TRP A 8 -64.78 48.54 -3.26
C TRP A 8 -64.47 48.09 -4.68
N ILE A 9 -63.21 48.24 -5.12
CA ILE A 9 -62.68 47.59 -6.31
C ILE A 9 -61.57 46.65 -5.86
N PHE A 10 -61.86 45.36 -5.91
CA PHE A 10 -60.88 44.29 -5.85
C PHE A 10 -59.95 44.43 -7.07
N PHE A 11 -58.66 44.66 -6.84
CA PHE A 11 -57.65 44.48 -7.88
C PHE A 11 -56.81 43.25 -7.52
N LEU A 12 -56.97 42.23 -8.37
CA LEU A 12 -56.28 40.95 -8.35
C LEU A 12 -54.78 41.20 -8.62
N ILE A 13 -53.92 40.84 -7.65
CA ILE A 13 -52.47 40.84 -7.82
C ILE A 13 -52.13 39.67 -8.74
N ILE A 14 -51.77 39.97 -9.99
CA ILE A 14 -51.15 39.00 -10.89
C ILE A 14 -49.66 38.98 -10.54
N LEU A 15 -49.24 37.99 -9.75
CA LEU A 15 -47.83 37.62 -9.61
C LEU A 15 -47.38 36.99 -10.93
N THR A 16 -46.59 37.72 -11.72
CA THR A 16 -45.84 37.13 -12.82
C THR A 16 -44.69 36.32 -12.23
N ILE A 17 -44.88 35.01 -12.13
CA ILE A 17 -43.81 34.05 -11.86
C ILE A 17 -42.89 34.09 -13.10
N SER A 18 -41.72 34.70 -12.93
CA SER A 18 -40.63 34.57 -13.88
C SER A 18 -40.10 33.14 -13.77
N CYS A 19 -40.31 32.30 -14.80
CA CYS A 19 -39.55 31.08 -14.99
C CYS A 19 -38.09 31.44 -15.30
N GLY A 20 -37.31 31.70 -14.25
CA GLY A 20 -35.86 31.61 -14.30
C GLY A 20 -35.49 30.14 -14.13
N LYS A 21 -34.68 29.65 -15.08
CA LYS A 21 -34.14 28.28 -15.15
C LYS A 21 -33.86 27.72 -13.77
N ASP A 22 -34.52 26.61 -13.43
CA ASP A 22 -34.14 25.77 -12.31
C ASP A 22 -32.68 25.36 -12.54
N GLY A 23 -31.81 25.81 -11.64
CA GLY A 23 -30.45 25.30 -11.56
C GLY A 23 -30.56 23.85 -11.13
N GLU A 24 -30.03 22.95 -11.95
CA GLU A 24 -29.37 21.77 -11.39
C GLU A 24 -28.26 22.32 -10.49
N GLU A 25 -28.53 22.40 -9.18
CA GLU A 25 -27.44 22.34 -8.22
C GLU A 25 -26.73 21.02 -8.52
N ASP A 26 -25.52 21.12 -9.07
CA ASP A 26 -24.59 19.99 -9.20
C ASP A 26 -24.47 19.39 -7.80
N MET A 27 -25.23 18.31 -7.56
CA MET A 27 -25.06 17.57 -6.31
C MET A 27 -23.61 17.09 -6.32
N PRO A 28 -22.86 17.28 -5.22
CA PRO A 28 -21.52 16.71 -5.15
C PRO A 28 -21.62 15.22 -5.48
N PRO A 29 -20.69 14.68 -6.30
CA PRO A 29 -20.75 13.31 -6.75
C PRO A 29 -20.97 12.39 -5.55
N GLU A 30 -22.00 11.54 -5.63
CA GLU A 30 -22.32 10.60 -4.56
C GLU A 30 -21.10 9.69 -4.38
N ILE A 31 -20.44 9.80 -3.24
CA ILE A 31 -19.29 8.96 -2.93
C ILE A 31 -19.81 7.51 -2.88
N PRO A 32 -19.25 6.58 -3.68
CA PRO A 32 -19.70 5.19 -3.66
C PRO A 32 -19.53 4.61 -2.26
N ALA A 33 -20.58 3.97 -1.72
CA ALA A 33 -20.52 3.33 -0.41
C ALA A 33 -19.46 2.21 -0.32
N THR A 34 -19.08 1.65 -1.48
CA THR A 34 -18.07 0.59 -1.60
C THR A 34 -16.76 1.17 -2.13
N PRO A 35 -15.61 0.86 -1.51
CA PRO A 35 -14.29 1.14 -2.08
C PRO A 35 -14.17 0.68 -3.54
N PRO A 36 -13.38 1.38 -4.37
CA PRO A 36 -13.27 1.06 -5.80
C PRO A 36 -12.57 -0.28 -6.08
N PHE A 37 -11.77 -0.79 -5.15
CA PHE A 37 -10.97 -2.01 -5.33
C PHE A 37 -11.21 -3.08 -4.26
N GLY A 38 -10.86 -4.33 -4.58
CA GLY A 38 -10.87 -5.44 -3.62
C GLY A 38 -9.62 -5.45 -2.73
N GLY A 39 -8.46 -5.31 -3.38
CA GLY A 39 -7.12 -5.09 -2.82
C GLY A 39 -6.23 -4.42 -3.88
N THR A 40 -5.07 -3.87 -3.51
CA THR A 40 -4.32 -2.97 -4.42
C THR A 40 -3.15 -3.62 -5.18
N ILE A 41 -2.61 -4.75 -4.70
CA ILE A 41 -1.47 -5.43 -5.34
C ILE A 41 -1.76 -6.01 -6.74
N PHE A 42 -3.02 -6.10 -7.14
CA PHE A 42 -3.45 -6.70 -8.42
C PHE A 42 -3.85 -5.66 -9.48
N LEU A 43 -3.71 -4.37 -9.17
CA LEU A 43 -4.28 -3.31 -10.01
C LEU A 43 -3.44 -3.02 -11.25
N ASP A 44 -2.11 -3.08 -11.10
CA ASP A 44 -1.17 -2.88 -12.18
C ASP A 44 0.15 -3.61 -11.83
N PRO A 45 0.61 -4.59 -12.64
CA PRO A 45 1.83 -5.35 -12.38
C PRO A 45 3.11 -4.62 -12.78
N ASP A 46 3.01 -3.42 -13.37
CA ASP A 46 4.16 -2.68 -13.88
C ASP A 46 4.58 -1.52 -12.97
N ILE A 47 3.96 -1.35 -11.79
CA ILE A 47 4.30 -0.26 -10.85
C ILE A 47 5.77 -0.37 -10.47
N ILE A 48 6.25 -1.58 -10.18
CA ILE A 48 7.65 -1.90 -9.94
C ILE A 48 8.00 -3.24 -10.59
N THR A 49 9.10 -3.29 -11.33
CA THR A 49 9.45 -4.43 -12.19
C THR A 49 10.84 -4.97 -11.89
N ASP A 50 11.13 -6.17 -12.39
CA ASP A 50 12.45 -6.79 -12.28
C ASP A 50 13.58 -5.96 -12.95
N SER A 51 13.22 -5.09 -13.89
CA SER A 51 14.12 -4.18 -14.61
C SER A 51 14.48 -2.92 -13.82
N ASP A 52 13.74 -2.61 -12.74
CA ASP A 52 14.02 -1.45 -11.91
C ASP A 52 15.33 -1.59 -11.15
N LYS A 53 15.96 -0.45 -10.88
CA LYS A 53 17.22 -0.37 -10.15
C LYS A 53 17.04 -1.00 -8.76
N THR A 54 17.93 -1.90 -8.42
CA THR A 54 18.09 -2.41 -7.06
C THR A 54 19.24 -1.69 -6.35
N THR A 55 19.07 -1.47 -5.06
CA THR A 55 20.12 -1.01 -4.13
C THR A 55 20.99 -2.15 -3.62
N PHE A 56 20.64 -3.40 -3.93
CA PHE A 56 21.39 -4.58 -3.50
C PHE A 56 22.84 -4.53 -3.99
N VAL A 57 23.78 -4.73 -3.07
CA VAL A 57 25.23 -4.68 -3.34
C VAL A 57 25.85 -6.06 -3.26
N SER A 58 25.61 -6.78 -2.16
CA SER A 58 26.21 -8.09 -1.95
C SER A 58 25.45 -8.92 -0.93
N LEU A 59 25.58 -10.24 -1.08
CA LEU A 59 25.12 -11.25 -0.15
C LEU A 59 26.33 -12.01 0.38
N SER A 60 26.37 -12.26 1.69
CA SER A 60 27.44 -13.07 2.30
C SER A 60 26.85 -14.15 3.21
N TYR A 61 27.31 -15.39 3.03
CA TYR A 61 26.89 -16.49 3.90
C TYR A 61 27.50 -16.33 5.30
N ALA A 62 26.64 -16.34 6.32
CA ALA A 62 26.99 -16.14 7.73
C ALA A 62 26.93 -17.46 8.55
N GLY A 63 26.72 -18.60 7.88
CA GLY A 63 26.63 -19.90 8.53
C GLY A 63 25.21 -20.28 8.94
N GLN A 64 25.09 -21.07 9.99
CA GLN A 64 23.81 -21.44 10.59
C GLN A 64 23.87 -21.16 12.08
N ALA A 65 22.79 -20.58 12.62
CA ALA A 65 22.60 -20.46 14.06
C ALA A 65 21.10 -20.49 14.35
N THR A 66 20.74 -20.93 15.56
CA THR A 66 19.34 -21.03 15.97
C THR A 66 18.63 -19.68 15.83
N ARG A 67 17.45 -19.70 15.20
CA ARG A 67 16.53 -18.57 15.07
C ARG A 67 15.11 -19.03 15.41
N THR A 68 14.29 -18.09 15.84
CA THR A 68 12.85 -18.25 15.97
C THR A 68 12.18 -17.53 14.81
N MET A 69 11.46 -18.26 13.98
CA MET A 69 10.83 -17.78 12.75
C MET A 69 9.33 -18.06 12.81
N PHE A 70 8.48 -17.19 12.29
CA PHE A 70 7.07 -17.53 12.12
C PHE A 70 6.88 -18.38 10.87
N ASP A 71 6.18 -19.51 10.98
CA ASP A 71 5.88 -20.38 9.85
C ASP A 71 4.37 -20.53 9.71
N ARG A 72 3.83 -19.92 8.65
CA ARG A 72 2.38 -19.86 8.43
C ARG A 72 1.76 -21.22 8.15
N ARG A 73 2.55 -22.20 7.68
CA ARG A 73 2.08 -23.57 7.42
C ARG A 73 1.62 -24.30 8.68
N VAL A 74 2.15 -23.89 9.83
CA VAL A 74 1.77 -24.38 11.16
C VAL A 74 1.12 -23.31 12.04
N ASP A 75 0.92 -22.11 11.47
CA ASP A 75 0.39 -20.92 12.14
C ASP A 75 1.04 -20.64 13.50
N ASN A 76 2.38 -20.77 13.56
CA ASN A 76 3.10 -20.64 14.83
C ASN A 76 4.58 -20.28 14.64
N TRP A 77 5.19 -19.83 15.73
CA TRP A 77 6.62 -19.66 15.86
C TRP A 77 7.32 -21.02 15.94
N ILE A 78 8.30 -21.22 15.08
CA ILE A 78 9.18 -22.39 15.07
C ILE A 78 10.60 -21.97 15.47
N THR A 79 11.34 -22.90 16.07
CA THR A 79 12.77 -22.70 16.36
C THR A 79 13.56 -23.68 15.51
N VAL A 80 14.39 -23.14 14.62
CA VAL A 80 15.15 -23.90 13.63
C VAL A 80 16.58 -23.37 13.52
N ASN A 81 17.44 -24.08 12.79
CA ASN A 81 18.82 -23.66 12.49
C ASN A 81 18.93 -23.28 11.00
N PRO A 82 18.41 -22.12 10.58
CA PRO A 82 18.38 -21.70 9.17
C PRO A 82 19.78 -21.42 8.62
N TYR A 83 19.88 -21.40 7.29
CA TYR A 83 21.01 -20.82 6.58
C TYR A 83 20.89 -19.30 6.64
N LEU A 84 21.91 -18.64 7.15
CA LEU A 84 21.93 -17.21 7.40
C LEU A 84 22.76 -16.51 6.34
N PHE A 85 22.23 -15.43 5.77
CA PHE A 85 22.94 -14.58 4.84
C PHE A 85 22.78 -13.12 5.25
N ASN A 86 23.86 -12.34 5.16
CA ASN A 86 23.78 -10.89 5.32
C ASN A 86 23.71 -10.25 3.95
N SER A 87 22.57 -9.63 3.65
CA SER A 87 22.38 -8.77 2.49
C SER A 87 22.78 -7.34 2.83
N THR A 88 23.42 -6.64 1.89
CA THR A 88 23.88 -5.25 2.04
C THR A 88 23.42 -4.41 0.87
N TYR A 89 23.11 -3.14 1.16
CA TYR A 89 22.53 -2.20 0.21
C TYR A 89 23.38 -0.92 0.10
N ASP A 90 23.35 -0.25 -1.05
CA ASP A 90 24.18 0.92 -1.35
C ASP A 90 23.72 2.22 -0.64
N ASP A 91 22.56 2.18 0.02
CA ASP A 91 22.08 3.21 0.95
C ASP A 91 22.52 2.96 2.41
N GLY A 92 23.34 1.93 2.64
CA GLY A 92 23.93 1.61 3.94
C GLY A 92 23.07 0.70 4.82
N LEU A 93 21.90 0.25 4.33
CA LEU A 93 21.09 -0.74 5.02
C LEU A 93 21.68 -2.16 4.88
N SER A 94 21.29 -3.04 5.82
CA SER A 94 21.61 -4.46 5.78
C SER A 94 20.48 -5.28 6.37
N ILE A 95 20.26 -6.48 5.83
CA ILE A 95 19.16 -7.37 6.23
C ILE A 95 19.70 -8.78 6.44
N GLU A 96 19.36 -9.43 7.57
CA GLU A 96 19.67 -10.84 7.79
C GLU A 96 18.60 -11.71 7.13
N ILE A 97 18.97 -12.41 6.07
CA ILE A 97 18.11 -13.36 5.38
C ILE A 97 18.24 -14.74 6.04
N GLN A 98 17.13 -15.30 6.50
CA GLN A 98 17.05 -16.56 7.22
C GLN A 98 16.27 -17.57 6.36
N VAL A 99 17.01 -18.47 5.70
CA VAL A 99 16.43 -19.51 4.85
C VAL A 99 16.27 -20.78 5.65
N ASN A 100 15.04 -21.28 5.75
CA ASN A 100 14.70 -22.45 6.55
C ASN A 100 15.60 -23.67 6.19
N PRO A 101 15.99 -24.54 7.15
CA PRO A 101 16.84 -25.70 6.87
C PRO A 101 16.27 -26.72 5.86
N GLU A 102 14.98 -26.60 5.49
CA GLU A 102 14.36 -27.44 4.45
C GLU A 102 14.92 -27.25 3.03
N PHE A 103 15.79 -26.26 2.82
CA PHE A 103 16.43 -25.94 1.54
C PHE A 103 17.67 -26.79 1.21
N GLN A 104 17.74 -28.03 1.71
CA GLN A 104 18.81 -29.01 1.47
C GLN A 104 20.19 -28.58 1.99
N ASP A 105 20.83 -27.59 1.37
CA ASP A 105 22.17 -27.10 1.67
C ASP A 105 22.29 -25.58 1.50
N SER A 106 23.47 -25.03 1.82
CA SER A 106 23.73 -23.59 1.73
C SER A 106 23.65 -23.06 0.30
N ASP A 107 24.00 -23.85 -0.70
CA ASP A 107 24.06 -23.40 -2.09
C ASP A 107 22.62 -23.21 -2.62
N ALA A 108 21.72 -24.16 -2.34
CA ALA A 108 20.31 -24.02 -2.66
C ALA A 108 19.62 -22.90 -1.86
N ALA A 109 20.03 -22.69 -0.61
CA ALA A 109 19.53 -21.57 0.20
C ALA A 109 20.01 -20.20 -0.31
N GLU A 110 21.25 -20.13 -0.81
CA GLU A 110 21.84 -18.90 -1.34
C GLU A 110 21.10 -18.39 -2.58
N ILE A 111 20.60 -19.29 -3.44
CA ILE A 111 19.78 -18.93 -4.61
C ILE A 111 18.54 -18.13 -4.19
N GLU A 112 17.81 -18.62 -3.20
CA GLU A 112 16.62 -17.92 -2.70
C GLU A 112 16.99 -16.63 -1.97
N ALA A 113 18.01 -16.67 -1.12
CA ALA A 113 18.47 -15.50 -0.40
C ALA A 113 18.90 -14.38 -1.34
N LEU A 114 19.61 -14.71 -2.43
CA LEU A 114 20.04 -13.75 -3.45
C LEU A 114 18.85 -13.12 -4.16
N LYS A 115 17.91 -13.96 -4.64
CA LYS A 115 16.70 -13.50 -5.33
C LYS A 115 15.95 -12.45 -4.51
N TYR A 116 15.57 -12.78 -3.27
CA TYR A 116 14.78 -11.84 -2.47
C TYR A 116 15.60 -10.65 -1.98
N SER A 117 16.92 -10.79 -1.82
CA SER A 117 17.79 -9.65 -1.53
C SER A 117 17.77 -8.61 -2.67
N GLU A 118 17.82 -9.06 -3.92
CA GLU A 118 17.73 -8.20 -5.11
C GLU A 118 16.36 -7.54 -5.22
N VAL A 119 15.28 -8.32 -5.09
CA VAL A 119 13.90 -7.82 -5.23
C VAL A 119 13.57 -6.82 -4.14
N ILE A 120 13.90 -7.12 -2.87
CA ILE A 120 13.72 -6.18 -1.75
C ILE A 120 14.54 -4.92 -2.01
N GLY A 121 15.75 -5.03 -2.57
CA GLY A 121 16.59 -3.87 -2.88
C GLY A 121 15.99 -2.90 -3.90
N ARG A 122 14.97 -3.29 -4.67
CA ARG A 122 14.22 -2.38 -5.55
C ARG A 122 13.23 -1.49 -4.79
N LEU A 123 12.81 -1.91 -3.60
CA LEU A 123 11.90 -1.13 -2.76
C LEU A 123 12.58 0.16 -2.29
N PRO A 124 11.82 1.26 -2.13
CA PRO A 124 12.34 2.50 -1.57
C PRO A 124 12.93 2.28 -0.18
N THR A 125 13.99 3.03 0.17
CA THR A 125 14.63 3.00 1.49
C THR A 125 13.61 3.16 2.62
N ALA A 126 12.58 3.99 2.43
CA ALA A 126 11.49 4.18 3.38
C ALA A 126 10.75 2.89 3.75
N LEU A 127 10.68 1.91 2.86
CA LEU A 127 10.07 0.60 3.14
C LEU A 127 11.04 -0.43 3.68
N ARG A 128 12.35 -0.17 3.61
CA ARG A 128 13.39 -1.08 4.11
C ARG A 128 13.95 -0.70 5.47
N ILE A 129 13.66 0.50 5.97
CA ILE A 129 14.36 1.08 7.14
C ILE A 129 14.24 0.25 8.41
N ASP A 130 13.11 -0.44 8.59
CA ASP A 130 12.84 -1.27 9.76
C ASP A 130 12.80 -2.77 9.40
N VAL A 131 13.18 -3.15 8.18
CA VAL A 131 13.30 -4.57 7.78
C VAL A 131 14.65 -5.08 8.25
N GLU A 132 14.69 -5.71 9.42
CA GLU A 132 15.91 -6.28 9.99
C GLU A 132 16.17 -7.70 9.47
N THR A 133 15.11 -8.46 9.18
CA THR A 133 15.19 -9.88 8.83
C THR A 133 14.23 -10.27 7.71
N VAL A 134 14.52 -11.39 7.03
CA VAL A 134 13.58 -12.02 6.09
C VAL A 134 13.52 -13.51 6.38
N TRP A 135 12.32 -14.07 6.49
CA TRP A 135 12.11 -15.52 6.67
C TRP A 135 11.68 -16.16 5.37
N ILE A 136 12.45 -17.15 4.89
CA ILE A 136 12.16 -17.85 3.64
C ILE A 136 11.84 -19.31 3.95
N HIS A 137 10.61 -19.70 3.62
CA HIS A 137 10.07 -21.06 3.78
C HIS A 137 9.66 -21.63 2.41
N LYS A 138 9.61 -22.96 2.31
CA LYS A 138 8.86 -23.63 1.23
C LYS A 138 7.36 -23.56 1.52
N GLY A 139 6.53 -23.77 0.50
CA GLY A 139 5.06 -23.79 0.64
C GLY A 139 4.41 -22.66 -0.13
N THR A 140 3.08 -22.58 -0.03
CA THR A 140 2.23 -21.64 -0.81
C THR A 140 1.34 -20.82 0.12
N GLU A 141 1.79 -20.60 1.35
CA GLU A 141 1.13 -19.65 2.25
C GLU A 141 1.44 -18.22 1.80
N LEU A 142 0.57 -17.26 2.11
CA LEU A 142 0.76 -15.86 1.72
C LEU A 142 2.08 -15.29 2.27
N PHE A 143 2.49 -14.12 1.77
CA PHE A 143 3.57 -13.35 2.38
C PHE A 143 3.07 -12.59 3.61
N GLY A 144 3.99 -12.03 4.41
CA GLY A 144 3.61 -11.25 5.57
C GLY A 144 4.67 -10.21 5.95
N GLY A 145 4.23 -9.06 6.42
CA GLY A 145 5.06 -8.03 7.03
C GLY A 145 4.82 -7.85 8.53
N GLY A 146 5.66 -7.04 9.16
CA GLY A 146 5.67 -6.76 10.60
C GLY A 146 6.82 -7.45 11.35
N ASN A 147 6.94 -7.19 12.65
CA ASN A 147 8.02 -7.73 13.50
C ASN A 147 9.44 -7.48 12.93
N ASN A 148 9.65 -6.32 12.30
CA ASN A 148 10.91 -5.99 11.63
C ASN A 148 11.34 -7.07 10.60
N ASN A 149 10.36 -7.75 9.98
CA ASN A 149 10.56 -8.92 9.14
C ASN A 149 9.71 -8.88 7.86
N ILE A 150 10.13 -9.62 6.84
CA ILE A 150 9.27 -10.05 5.74
C ILE A 150 9.25 -11.58 5.69
N LEU A 151 8.06 -12.16 5.73
CA LEU A 151 7.80 -13.59 5.62
C LEU A 151 7.49 -13.97 4.17
N ILE A 152 8.24 -14.94 3.66
CA ILE A 152 8.17 -15.39 2.26
C ILE A 152 8.00 -16.90 2.21
N HIS A 153 7.03 -17.34 1.40
CA HIS A 153 6.88 -18.74 1.01
C HIS A 153 7.13 -18.89 -0.49
N ILE A 154 8.17 -19.63 -0.88
CA ILE A 154 8.65 -19.60 -2.27
C ILE A 154 7.66 -20.18 -3.29
N GLY A 155 6.76 -21.07 -2.88
CA GLY A 155 5.71 -21.59 -3.75
C GLY A 155 4.61 -20.55 -4.01
N GLN A 156 4.37 -19.63 -3.07
CA GLN A 156 3.50 -18.47 -3.30
C GLN A 156 4.21 -17.41 -4.16
N SER A 157 5.53 -17.22 -3.96
CA SER A 157 6.33 -16.36 -4.84
C SER A 157 6.15 -16.76 -6.30
N THR A 158 6.19 -18.06 -6.63
CA THR A 158 5.98 -18.51 -8.00
C THR A 158 4.62 -18.10 -8.57
N LEU A 159 3.57 -18.05 -7.75
CA LEU A 159 2.25 -17.57 -8.19
C LEU A 159 2.28 -16.06 -8.43
N TYR A 160 2.85 -15.29 -7.51
CA TYR A 160 3.00 -13.84 -7.68
C TYR A 160 3.86 -13.46 -8.88
N GLU A 161 4.93 -14.20 -9.15
CA GLU A 161 5.77 -14.00 -10.34
C GLU A 161 5.01 -14.31 -11.64
N ASN A 162 4.19 -15.37 -11.65
CA ASN A 162 3.36 -15.69 -12.82
C ASN A 162 2.29 -14.62 -13.07
N ASP A 163 1.79 -14.00 -12.00
CA ASP A 163 0.82 -12.90 -12.07
C ASP A 163 1.50 -11.53 -12.30
N GLY A 164 2.84 -11.46 -12.20
CA GLY A 164 3.63 -10.24 -12.37
C GLY A 164 3.59 -9.27 -11.19
N ILE A 165 3.25 -9.72 -9.98
CA ILE A 165 2.95 -8.86 -8.82
C ILE A 165 3.85 -9.11 -7.60
N LEU A 166 5.01 -9.75 -7.79
CA LEU A 166 5.90 -10.09 -6.68
C LEU A 166 6.40 -8.82 -5.98
N GLU A 167 6.87 -7.85 -6.76
CA GLU A 167 7.37 -6.58 -6.27
C GLU A 167 6.26 -5.76 -5.58
N GLU A 168 5.07 -5.65 -6.17
CA GLU A 168 3.88 -4.99 -5.59
C GLU A 168 3.50 -5.61 -4.25
N THR A 169 3.55 -6.95 -4.18
CA THR A 169 3.31 -7.67 -2.92
C THR A 169 4.36 -7.31 -1.88
N LEU A 170 5.64 -7.24 -2.26
CA LEU A 170 6.69 -6.88 -1.31
C LEU A 170 6.62 -5.40 -0.87
N VAL A 171 6.15 -4.49 -1.73
CA VAL A 171 5.82 -3.11 -1.32
C VAL A 171 4.76 -3.11 -0.21
N HIS A 172 3.70 -3.91 -0.37
CA HIS A 172 2.64 -4.07 0.62
C HIS A 172 3.21 -4.61 1.95
N GLU A 173 3.93 -5.73 1.92
CA GLU A 173 4.46 -6.34 3.16
C GLU A 173 5.50 -5.46 3.85
N ALA A 174 6.38 -4.81 3.08
CA ALA A 174 7.39 -3.90 3.64
C ALA A 174 6.76 -2.63 4.23
N SER A 175 5.57 -2.22 3.76
CA SER A 175 4.81 -1.13 4.36
C SER A 175 4.34 -1.47 5.77
N HIS A 176 3.86 -2.69 6.01
CA HIS A 176 3.58 -3.13 7.38
C HIS A 176 4.80 -3.06 8.28
N THR A 177 5.95 -3.49 7.75
CA THR A 177 7.18 -3.56 8.53
C THR A 177 7.74 -2.19 8.89
N SER A 178 7.76 -1.26 7.94
CA SER A 178 8.46 0.02 8.11
C SER A 178 7.57 1.23 8.39
N LEU A 179 6.26 1.14 8.17
CA LEU A 179 5.37 2.30 8.29
C LEU A 179 4.33 2.16 9.40
N ASP A 180 3.76 0.97 9.61
CA ASP A 180 2.58 0.82 10.49
C ASP A 180 2.83 1.31 11.91
N ALA A 181 3.96 0.95 12.51
CA ALA A 181 4.26 1.31 13.90
C ALA A 181 4.27 2.82 14.14
N LYS A 182 4.68 3.60 13.14
CA LYS A 182 4.79 5.06 13.22
C LYS A 182 3.52 5.77 12.74
N HIS A 183 2.86 5.24 11.72
CA HIS A 183 1.85 5.99 10.98
C HIS A 183 0.42 5.49 11.20
N SER A 184 0.17 4.18 11.39
CA SER A 184 -1.19 3.58 11.36
C SER A 184 -2.16 4.17 12.38
N ALA A 185 -1.65 4.49 13.58
CA ALA A 185 -2.41 5.11 14.66
C ALA A 185 -2.08 6.58 14.89
N SER A 186 -1.29 7.20 13.99
CA SER A 186 -0.94 8.61 14.11
C SER A 186 -2.16 9.50 13.87
N SER A 187 -2.25 10.64 14.57
CA SER A 187 -3.36 11.57 14.38
C SER A 187 -3.46 12.09 12.94
N GLY A 188 -2.33 12.28 12.27
CA GLY A 188 -2.31 12.74 10.88
C GLY A 188 -2.89 11.71 9.91
N TRP A 189 -2.53 10.43 10.06
CA TRP A 189 -3.09 9.36 9.23
C TRP A 189 -4.59 9.19 9.48
N VAL A 190 -5.01 9.13 10.74
CA VAL A 190 -6.43 8.99 11.10
C VAL A 190 -7.25 10.17 10.57
N SER A 191 -6.76 11.41 10.72
CA SER A 191 -7.45 12.57 10.16
C SER A 191 -7.52 12.56 8.63
N ALA A 192 -6.48 12.07 7.95
CA ALA A 192 -6.50 11.88 6.49
C ALA A 192 -7.54 10.83 6.08
N GLN A 193 -7.56 9.68 6.76
CA GLN A 193 -8.54 8.61 6.55
C GLN A 193 -9.99 9.11 6.73
N GLU A 194 -10.27 9.89 7.78
CA GLU A 194 -11.59 10.47 8.04
C GLU A 194 -12.01 11.57 7.04
N SER A 195 -11.03 12.21 6.39
CA SER A 195 -11.27 13.30 5.42
C SER A 195 -11.41 12.79 3.99
N ASP A 196 -10.96 11.58 3.72
CA ASP A 196 -11.09 10.92 2.42
C ASP A 196 -12.53 10.51 2.14
N ALA A 197 -12.85 10.39 0.85
CA ALA A 197 -14.17 10.00 0.43
C ALA A 197 -14.49 8.56 0.89
N ASN A 198 -13.54 7.65 0.68
CA ASN A 198 -13.67 6.25 1.10
C ASN A 198 -12.28 5.63 1.32
N PHE A 199 -12.24 4.37 1.75
CA PHE A 199 -11.04 3.53 1.66
C PHE A 199 -10.73 3.20 0.20
N ILE A 200 -9.45 2.98 -0.11
CA ILE A 200 -9.03 2.65 -1.47
C ILE A 200 -9.46 1.23 -1.88
N SER A 201 -9.50 0.31 -0.93
CA SER A 201 -9.93 -1.07 -1.14
C SER A 201 -10.87 -1.56 -0.04
N THR A 202 -11.67 -2.59 -0.33
CA THR A 202 -12.48 -3.26 0.69
C THR A 202 -11.61 -3.91 1.76
N TYR A 203 -10.43 -4.38 1.40
CA TYR A 203 -9.49 -4.98 2.34
C TYR A 203 -8.97 -3.95 3.37
N ALA A 204 -8.60 -2.76 2.90
CA ALA A 204 -8.25 -1.62 3.74
C ALA A 204 -9.41 -1.22 4.66
N ARG A 205 -10.63 -1.06 4.11
CA ARG A 205 -11.83 -0.70 4.88
C ARG A 205 -12.14 -1.68 6.01
N ASP A 206 -12.05 -2.97 5.72
CA ASP A 206 -12.45 -4.02 6.67
C ASP A 206 -11.36 -4.26 7.74
N ASN A 207 -10.14 -3.75 7.52
CA ASN A 207 -8.99 -3.86 8.41
C ASN A 207 -8.22 -2.52 8.54
N PRO A 208 -8.86 -1.41 8.93
CA PRO A 208 -8.34 -0.05 8.71
C PRO A 208 -7.11 0.29 9.55
N THR A 209 -6.91 -0.41 10.66
CA THR A 209 -5.73 -0.23 11.53
C THR A 209 -4.56 -1.14 11.16
N ARG A 210 -4.74 -2.04 10.18
CA ARG A 210 -3.72 -3.01 9.75
C ARG A 210 -3.36 -2.84 8.28
N GLU A 211 -4.35 -2.70 7.40
CA GLU A 211 -4.16 -2.81 5.95
C GLU A 211 -4.17 -1.47 5.21
N ASP A 212 -4.75 -0.42 5.80
CA ASP A 212 -4.98 0.84 5.06
C ASP A 212 -3.69 1.50 4.58
N ILE A 213 -2.62 1.48 5.38
CA ILE A 213 -1.31 2.02 4.96
C ILE A 213 -0.72 1.18 3.84
N ALA A 214 -0.63 -0.14 4.01
CA ALA A 214 -0.02 -1.04 3.03
C ALA A 214 -0.75 -0.98 1.68
N GLU A 215 -2.08 -0.96 1.72
CA GLU A 215 -2.92 -0.83 0.53
C GLU A 215 -2.77 0.54 -0.15
N THR A 216 -2.60 1.61 0.65
CA THR A 216 -2.45 2.98 0.14
C THR A 216 -1.05 3.27 -0.40
N PHE A 217 0.00 2.79 0.26
CA PHE A 217 1.38 3.21 -0.04
C PHE A 217 1.82 2.78 -1.45
N LEU A 218 1.42 1.58 -1.89
CA LEU A 218 1.69 1.13 -3.26
C LEU A 218 1.13 2.11 -4.31
N LEU A 219 -0.08 2.62 -4.08
CA LEU A 219 -0.73 3.54 -5.00
C LEU A 219 -0.20 4.96 -4.89
N TYR A 220 0.22 5.39 -3.70
CA TYR A 220 1.02 6.60 -3.53
C TYR A 220 2.31 6.54 -4.35
N MET A 221 3.03 5.40 -4.27
CA MET A 221 4.24 5.17 -5.04
C MET A 221 3.96 5.23 -6.55
N ALA A 222 2.87 4.59 -6.99
CA ALA A 222 2.43 4.62 -8.38
C ALA A 222 2.21 6.05 -8.88
N ILE A 223 1.44 6.86 -8.15
CA ILE A 223 1.10 8.23 -8.58
C ILE A 223 2.34 9.14 -8.57
N ARG A 224 3.16 9.08 -7.52
CA ARG A 224 4.23 10.08 -7.32
C ARG A 224 5.52 9.74 -8.04
N TYR A 225 5.82 8.47 -8.23
CA TYR A 225 7.12 8.02 -8.74
C TYR A 225 7.00 7.21 -10.04
N ARG A 226 5.80 6.73 -10.40
CA ARG A 226 5.57 5.82 -11.53
C ARG A 226 4.31 6.15 -12.32
N SER A 227 3.94 7.43 -12.36
CA SER A 227 2.70 7.88 -13.03
C SER A 227 2.66 7.51 -14.52
N ASP A 228 3.83 7.37 -15.16
CA ASP A 228 3.98 6.92 -16.54
C ASP A 228 3.65 5.44 -16.75
N ARG A 229 3.54 4.66 -15.67
CA ARG A 229 3.25 3.22 -15.70
C ARG A 229 1.80 2.87 -15.41
N ILE A 230 1.04 3.80 -14.84
CA ILE A 230 -0.40 3.61 -14.61
C ILE A 230 -1.21 4.41 -15.62
N ASN A 231 -2.43 3.95 -15.92
CA ASN A 231 -3.34 4.70 -16.77
C ASN A 231 -4.05 5.83 -16.00
N GLN A 232 -4.45 6.89 -16.72
CA GLN A 232 -5.12 8.06 -16.13
C GLN A 232 -6.39 7.69 -15.33
N SER A 233 -7.14 6.68 -15.79
CA SER A 233 -8.36 6.27 -15.09
C SER A 233 -8.07 5.68 -13.71
N LEU A 234 -6.95 5.00 -13.54
CA LEU A 234 -6.51 4.48 -12.24
C LEU A 234 -6.06 5.64 -11.35
N GLU A 235 -5.20 6.54 -11.88
CA GLU A 235 -4.75 7.73 -11.15
C GLU A 235 -5.93 8.57 -10.64
N ASP A 236 -6.87 8.93 -11.53
CA ASP A 236 -8.07 9.71 -11.20
C ASP A 236 -8.88 9.00 -10.11
N LYS A 237 -9.06 7.67 -10.21
CA LYS A 237 -9.81 6.91 -9.21
C LYS A 237 -9.17 6.99 -7.83
N ILE A 238 -7.84 6.92 -7.76
CA ILE A 238 -7.11 7.00 -6.49
C ILE A 238 -7.22 8.41 -5.91
N LEU A 239 -6.97 9.45 -6.71
CA LEU A 239 -7.01 10.85 -6.27
C LEU A 239 -8.44 11.34 -5.92
N GLU A 240 -9.47 10.79 -6.54
CA GLU A 240 -10.86 11.01 -6.16
C GLU A 240 -11.23 10.32 -4.84
N THR A 241 -10.65 9.14 -4.57
CA THR A 241 -11.03 8.32 -3.42
C THR A 241 -10.27 8.70 -2.16
N ILE A 242 -8.95 8.88 -2.26
CA ILE A 242 -8.05 8.98 -1.09
C ILE A 242 -7.07 10.18 -1.10
N PRO A 243 -7.48 11.38 -1.57
CA PRO A 243 -6.56 12.50 -1.78
C PRO A 243 -5.81 12.94 -0.51
N ASN A 244 -6.43 12.86 0.66
CA ASN A 244 -5.83 13.31 1.91
C ASN A 244 -4.77 12.32 2.42
N ARG A 245 -4.96 11.01 2.24
CA ARG A 245 -3.90 10.04 2.56
C ARG A 245 -2.70 10.17 1.63
N ILE A 246 -2.92 10.45 0.34
CA ILE A 246 -1.83 10.77 -0.59
C ILE A 246 -1.06 12.01 -0.11
N MET A 247 -1.77 13.09 0.25
CA MET A 247 -1.16 14.31 0.78
C MET A 247 -0.43 14.08 2.11
N TYR A 248 -0.98 13.27 3.00
CA TYR A 248 -0.28 12.88 4.24
C TYR A 248 1.06 12.21 3.94
N LEU A 249 1.11 11.30 2.97
CA LEU A 249 2.34 10.60 2.59
C LEU A 249 3.35 11.55 1.91
N ASP A 250 2.89 12.50 1.09
CA ASP A 250 3.73 13.57 0.53
C ASP A 250 4.47 14.34 1.65
N ASP A 251 3.83 14.56 2.79
CA ASP A 251 4.37 15.34 3.93
C ASP A 251 5.37 14.56 4.82
N GLN A 252 5.57 13.26 4.62
CA GLN A 252 6.41 12.45 5.52
C GLN A 252 7.92 12.51 5.24
N ASN A 253 8.36 13.19 4.17
CA ASN A 253 9.76 13.26 3.74
C ASN A 253 10.43 11.88 3.65
N PHE A 254 9.74 10.90 3.05
CA PHE A 254 10.29 9.56 2.85
C PHE A 254 11.52 9.59 1.94
N ASN A 255 12.53 8.78 2.28
CA ASN A 255 13.62 8.50 1.36
C ASN A 255 13.15 7.45 0.35
N MET A 256 12.93 7.90 -0.89
CA MET A 256 12.38 7.07 -1.96
C MET A 256 13.44 6.48 -2.88
N TYR A 257 14.73 6.61 -2.56
CA TYR A 257 15.78 5.90 -3.29
C TYR A 257 15.54 4.36 -3.25
N PRO A 258 15.62 3.62 -4.38
CA PRO A 258 16.15 4.02 -5.68
C PRO A 258 15.10 4.45 -6.71
N ILE A 259 13.85 4.67 -6.31
CA ILE A 259 12.70 4.88 -7.21
C ILE A 259 12.42 6.35 -7.55
N GLU A 260 13.37 7.26 -7.32
CA GLU A 260 13.29 8.69 -7.67
C GLU A 260 13.25 8.98 -9.18
#